data_AF-A0A1X7SEV6-F1
#
_entry.id   AF-A0A1X7SEV6-F1
#
_cell.length_a   1.000
_cell.length_b   1.000
_cell.length_c   1.000
_cell.angle_alpha   90.00
_cell.angle_beta   90.00
_cell.angle_gamma   90.00
#
_symmetry.space_group_name_H-M   'P 1'
#
loop_
_entity.id
_entity.type
_entity.pdbx_description
1 polymer ?
#
loop_
_entity_poly.entity_id
_entity_poly.type
_entity_poly.pdbx_seq_one_letter_code
_entity_poly.pdbx_strand_id
1 'polypeptide(L)'
;MVTLVAAIILTRFMTVAAAGIFTIVPVTKYVYINDTVTFDCATNETGYTLVILARGIPPSLQTSVTLPNGGMMISFNVTATKESNGTDVTCKAFSNDGNAAETAYLYVQG
;
A
#
# COMPACT_ATOMS: atom_id res chain seq x y z
N MET A 1 3.43 13.06 -29.51
CA MET A 1 4.26 12.08 -28.77
C MET A 1 4.21 12.23 -27.24
N VAL A 2 3.28 13.01 -26.65
CA VAL A 2 3.20 13.20 -25.18
C VAL A 2 2.12 12.32 -24.52
N THR A 3 1.20 11.75 -25.31
CA THR A 3 0.07 10.95 -24.80
C THR A 3 0.38 9.46 -24.58
N LEU A 4 1.46 8.91 -25.15
CA LEU A 4 1.79 7.49 -24.96
C LEU A 4 2.46 7.21 -23.61
N VAL A 5 3.23 8.16 -23.05
CA VAL A 5 3.98 7.92 -21.80
C VAL A 5 3.05 7.81 -20.59
N ALA A 6 2.02 8.64 -20.53
CA ALA A 6 1.01 8.58 -19.45
C ALA A 6 0.22 7.26 -19.48
N ALA A 7 -0.11 6.75 -20.69
CA ALA A 7 -0.80 5.48 -20.84
C ALA A 7 0.08 4.27 -20.46
N ILE A 8 1.39 4.32 -20.71
CA ILE A 8 2.35 3.26 -20.32
C ILE A 8 2.56 3.25 -18.80
N ILE A 9 2.54 4.42 -18.14
CA ILE A 9 2.65 4.48 -16.67
C ILE A 9 1.37 3.96 -16.01
N LEU A 10 0.17 4.35 -16.50
CA LEU A 10 -1.10 3.80 -15.99
C LEU A 10 -1.26 2.30 -16.26
N THR A 11 -0.82 1.80 -17.42
CA THR A 11 -0.91 0.37 -17.73
C THR A 11 0.08 -0.47 -16.93
N ARG A 12 1.25 0.06 -16.54
CA ARG A 12 2.17 -0.65 -15.63
C ARG A 12 1.64 -0.80 -14.20
N PHE A 13 0.70 0.04 -13.77
CA PHE A 13 -0.04 -0.18 -12.51
C PHE A 13 -1.15 -1.25 -12.63
N MET A 14 -1.54 -1.63 -13.85
CA MET A 14 -2.58 -2.63 -14.11
C MET A 14 -2.03 -4.00 -14.51
N THR A 15 -0.72 -4.12 -14.72
CA THR A 15 -0.10 -5.38 -15.16
C THR A 15 0.77 -5.94 -14.05
N VAL A 16 0.38 -7.12 -13.56
CA VAL A 16 0.99 -7.94 -12.49
C VAL A 16 0.41 -7.70 -11.09
N ALA A 17 -0.89 -7.91 -10.94
CA ALA A 17 -1.35 -8.80 -9.87
C ALA A 17 -1.72 -10.11 -10.57
N ALA A 18 -0.75 -11.02 -10.67
CA ALA A 18 -1.06 -12.43 -10.92
C ALA A 18 -2.14 -12.86 -9.91
N ALA A 19 -3.10 -13.71 -10.33
CA ALA A 19 -4.21 -14.21 -9.50
C ALA A 19 -3.79 -14.42 -8.03
N GLY A 20 -4.02 -13.40 -7.22
CA GLY A 20 -3.37 -13.21 -5.93
C GLY A 20 -4.33 -12.43 -5.05
N ILE A 21 -4.25 -12.68 -3.75
CA ILE A 21 -5.24 -12.23 -2.76
C ILE A 21 -5.44 -10.69 -2.82
N PHE A 22 -4.40 -9.94 -3.16
CA PHE A 22 -4.47 -8.48 -3.23
C PHE A 22 -4.93 -7.94 -4.57
N THR A 23 -5.81 -6.95 -4.53
CA THR A 23 -6.12 -6.07 -5.66
C THR A 23 -5.43 -4.72 -5.59
N ILE A 24 -5.06 -4.27 -4.38
CA ILE A 24 -4.25 -3.07 -4.17
C ILE A 24 -3.13 -3.44 -3.21
N VAL A 25 -1.90 -3.19 -3.61
CA VAL A 25 -0.70 -3.43 -2.81
C VAL A 25 -0.04 -2.10 -2.48
N PRO A 26 0.69 -1.99 -1.35
CA PRO A 26 1.41 -0.76 -1.04
C PRO A 26 2.49 -0.50 -2.11
N VAL A 27 2.75 0.78 -2.40
CA VAL A 27 3.72 1.20 -3.42
C VAL A 27 4.82 2.02 -2.76
N THR A 28 6.08 1.73 -3.11
CA THR A 28 7.24 2.48 -2.62
C THR A 28 7.13 3.98 -2.95
N LYS A 29 7.37 4.83 -1.95
CA LYS A 29 7.24 6.29 -2.05
C LYS A 29 8.60 6.97 -1.86
N TYR A 30 8.80 8.06 -2.58
CA TYR A 30 9.95 8.97 -2.45
C TYR A 30 9.40 10.37 -2.22
N VAL A 31 9.63 10.95 -1.04
CA VAL A 31 9.01 12.23 -0.63
C VAL A 31 9.98 13.12 0.14
N TYR A 32 9.60 14.36 0.41
CA TYR A 32 10.37 15.27 1.25
C TYR A 32 9.91 15.21 2.71
N ILE A 33 10.75 15.71 3.63
CA ILE A 33 10.37 15.88 5.03
C ILE A 33 9.12 16.74 5.14
N ASN A 34 8.21 16.34 6.04
CA ASN A 34 6.89 16.89 6.32
C ASN A 34 5.82 16.60 5.25
N ASP A 35 6.15 15.93 4.15
CA ASP A 35 5.12 15.43 3.24
C ASP A 35 4.29 14.36 3.93
N THR A 36 2.98 14.36 3.68
CA THR A 36 2.10 13.28 4.15
C THR A 36 1.78 12.37 2.98
N VAL A 37 2.05 11.08 3.16
CA VAL A 37 1.77 10.02 2.18
C VAL A 37 0.77 9.03 2.72
N THR A 38 0.03 8.41 1.80
CA THR A 38 -0.88 7.31 2.08
C THR A 38 -0.35 6.04 1.44
N PHE A 39 -0.33 4.97 2.23
CA PHE A 39 -0.14 3.60 1.78
C PHE A 39 -1.49 2.89 1.83
N ASP A 40 -1.89 2.36 0.68
CA ASP A 40 -3.12 1.63 0.53
C ASP A 40 -2.85 0.15 0.36
N CYS A 41 -3.74 -0.65 0.93
CA CYS A 41 -3.77 -2.07 0.69
C CYS A 41 -5.21 -2.56 0.63
N ALA A 42 -5.51 -3.42 -0.34
CA ALA A 42 -6.84 -3.99 -0.49
C ALA A 42 -6.80 -5.42 -1.04
N THR A 43 -7.79 -6.18 -0.60
CA THR A 43 -8.13 -7.52 -1.10
C THR A 43 -9.51 -7.49 -1.73
N ASN A 44 -9.71 -8.26 -2.80
CA ASN A 44 -11.05 -8.53 -3.37
C ASN A 44 -11.69 -9.76 -2.75
N GLU A 45 -10.91 -10.58 -2.05
CA GLU A 45 -11.38 -11.78 -1.40
C GLU A 45 -12.06 -11.46 -0.06
N THR A 46 -13.19 -12.12 0.18
CA THR A 46 -13.89 -12.08 1.47
C THR A 46 -13.19 -12.97 2.50
N GLY A 47 -13.40 -12.72 3.79
CA GLY A 47 -12.85 -13.55 4.87
C GLY A 47 -11.37 -13.30 5.19
N TYR A 48 -10.70 -12.41 4.44
CA TYR A 48 -9.34 -11.96 4.76
C TYR A 48 -9.35 -10.78 5.72
N THR A 49 -8.49 -10.87 6.74
CA THR A 49 -8.15 -9.74 7.60
C THR A 49 -6.91 -9.05 7.05
N LEU A 50 -6.99 -7.74 6.84
CA LEU A 50 -5.86 -6.93 6.39
C LEU A 50 -5.17 -6.21 7.56
N VAL A 51 -3.84 -6.16 7.51
CA VAL A 51 -3.01 -5.40 8.46
C VAL A 51 -1.90 -4.69 7.70
N ILE A 52 -1.65 -3.41 8.03
CA ILE A 52 -0.45 -2.69 7.61
C ILE A 52 0.52 -2.62 8.79
N LEU A 53 1.76 -3.01 8.55
CA LEU A 53 2.87 -2.91 9.49
C LEU A 53 3.88 -1.92 8.91
N ALA A 54 4.15 -0.83 9.64
CA ALA A 54 5.20 0.13 9.31
C ALA A 54 6.19 0.18 10.49
N ARG A 55 7.43 -0.30 10.28
CA ARG A 55 8.42 -0.34 11.35
C ARG A 55 9.06 1.03 11.57
N GLY A 56 9.18 1.42 12.84
CA GLY A 56 9.89 2.64 13.22
C GLY A 56 9.07 3.93 13.12
N ILE A 57 7.77 3.86 12.79
CA ILE A 57 6.90 5.04 12.69
C ILE A 57 5.61 4.79 13.48
N PRO A 58 5.21 5.69 14.39
CA PRO A 58 3.89 5.61 15.00
C PRO A 58 2.81 5.87 13.94
N PRO A 59 1.75 5.04 13.87
CA PRO A 59 0.59 5.33 13.02
C PRO A 59 0.03 6.72 13.30
N SER A 60 -0.11 7.57 12.27
CA SER A 60 -0.83 8.84 12.45
C SER A 60 -2.33 8.65 12.21
N LEU A 61 -2.71 7.83 11.23
CA LEU A 61 -4.10 7.46 10.99
C LEU A 61 -4.18 6.18 10.16
N GLN A 62 -4.96 5.20 10.63
CA GLN A 62 -5.37 4.04 9.85
C GLN A 62 -6.87 4.10 9.62
N THR A 63 -7.30 3.92 8.38
CA THR A 63 -8.71 3.79 8.01
C THR A 63 -8.95 2.43 7.38
N SER A 64 -10.18 1.93 7.52
CA SER A 64 -10.63 0.69 6.91
C SER A 64 -11.99 0.89 6.25
N VAL A 65 -12.14 0.39 5.02
CA VAL A 65 -13.38 0.46 4.25
C VAL A 65 -13.68 -0.92 3.69
N THR A 66 -14.93 -1.37 3.85
CA THR A 66 -15.42 -2.57 3.17
C THR A 66 -15.73 -2.25 1.72
N LEU A 67 -15.18 -3.03 0.80
CA LEU A 67 -15.39 -2.86 -0.63
C LEU A 67 -16.73 -3.52 -1.06
N PRO A 68 -17.36 -3.08 -2.16
CA PRO A 68 -18.66 -3.60 -2.60
C PRO A 68 -18.71 -5.11 -2.89
N ASN A 69 -17.56 -5.71 -3.18
CA ASN A 69 -17.37 -7.15 -3.38
C ASN A 69 -17.22 -7.95 -2.07
N GLY A 70 -17.28 -7.28 -0.91
CA GLY A 70 -17.05 -7.88 0.40
C GLY A 70 -15.57 -8.00 0.80
N GLY A 71 -14.66 -7.58 -0.07
CA GLY A 71 -13.26 -7.38 0.26
C GLY A 71 -13.05 -6.20 1.20
N MET A 72 -11.80 -5.94 1.57
CA MET A 72 -11.44 -4.88 2.50
C MET A 72 -10.32 -4.04 1.91
N MET A 73 -10.37 -2.73 2.17
CA MET A 73 -9.28 -1.80 1.93
C MET A 73 -8.89 -1.16 3.25
N ILE A 74 -7.59 -1.09 3.52
CA ILE A 74 -7.03 -0.33 4.62
C ILE A 74 -6.03 0.69 4.09
N SER A 75 -6.06 1.88 4.65
CA SER A 75 -5.15 2.97 4.30
C SER A 75 -4.39 3.41 5.55
N PHE A 76 -3.12 3.74 5.36
CA PHE A 76 -2.21 4.14 6.41
C PHE A 76 -1.48 5.42 6.01
N ASN A 77 -1.70 6.48 6.78
CA ASN A 77 -1.03 7.75 6.55
C ASN A 77 0.25 7.86 7.38
N VAL A 78 1.27 8.45 6.76
CA VAL A 78 2.55 8.77 7.39
C VAL A 78 2.95 10.16 6.99
N THR A 79 3.32 10.98 7.98
CA THR A 79 4.07 12.21 7.73
C THR A 79 5.55 11.87 7.74
N ALA A 80 6.22 12.16 6.63
CA ALA A 80 7.62 11.85 6.43
C ALA A 80 8.52 12.67 7.36
N THR A 81 9.34 11.99 8.14
CA THR A 81 10.40 12.57 8.98
C THR A 81 11.74 11.95 8.63
N LYS A 82 12.84 12.47 9.19
CA LYS A 82 14.18 11.87 8.99
C LYS A 82 14.24 10.44 9.51
N GLU A 83 13.54 10.16 10.60
CA GLU A 83 13.49 8.86 11.27
C GLU A 83 12.68 7.83 10.47
N SER A 84 11.73 8.29 9.64
CA SER A 84 10.92 7.44 8.77
C SER A 84 11.60 7.00 7.46
N ASN A 85 12.81 7.50 7.18
CA ASN A 85 13.53 7.18 5.95
C ASN A 85 14.01 5.71 5.97
N GLY A 86 13.65 4.96 4.94
CA GLY A 86 13.95 3.54 4.81
C GLY A 86 12.96 2.63 5.53
N THR A 87 11.85 3.15 6.07
CA THR A 87 10.81 2.31 6.68
C THR A 87 10.19 1.37 5.66
N ASP A 88 10.12 0.09 6.02
CA ASP A 88 9.31 -0.91 5.32
C ASP A 88 7.84 -0.79 5.74
N VAL A 89 6.96 -0.71 4.75
CA VAL A 89 5.50 -0.72 4.92
C VAL A 89 4.99 -2.01 4.29
N THR A 90 4.64 -2.96 5.14
CA THR A 90 4.17 -4.28 4.73
C THR A 90 2.68 -4.39 4.93
N CYS A 91 1.95 -4.65 3.85
CA CYS A 91 0.58 -5.12 3.95
C CYS A 91 0.55 -6.64 4.08
N LYS A 92 -0.31 -7.15 4.95
CA LYS A 92 -0.57 -8.58 5.13
C LYS A 92 -2.05 -8.87 5.04
N ALA A 93 -2.38 -9.98 4.40
CA ALA A 93 -3.70 -10.57 4.35
C ALA A 93 -3.64 -11.94 5.02
N PHE A 94 -4.55 -12.18 5.96
CA PHE A 94 -4.66 -13.45 6.68
C PHE A 94 -6.06 -14.02 6.54
N SER A 95 -6.15 -15.29 6.17
CA SER A 95 -7.38 -16.08 6.17
C SER A 95 -7.04 -17.54 6.52
N ASN A 96 -8.07 -18.34 6.77
CA ASN A 96 -7.94 -19.79 6.85
C ASN A 96 -7.54 -20.41 5.51
N ASP A 97 -7.83 -19.73 4.39
CA ASP A 97 -7.57 -20.21 3.03
C ASP A 97 -6.16 -19.89 2.52
N GLY A 98 -5.40 -19.09 3.27
CA GLY A 98 -4.04 -18.68 2.89
C GLY A 98 -3.64 -17.33 3.48
N ASN A 99 -2.35 -17.03 3.36
CA ASN A 99 -1.77 -15.76 3.77
C ASN A 99 -1.03 -15.13 2.59
N ALA A 100 -1.08 -13.81 2.49
CA ALA A 100 -0.28 -13.04 1.54
C ALA A 100 0.36 -11.84 2.24
N ALA A 101 1.51 -11.41 1.73
CA ALA A 101 2.18 -10.21 2.21
C ALA A 101 2.88 -9.50 1.06
N GLU A 102 2.79 -8.18 1.06
CA GLU A 102 3.42 -7.31 0.07
C GLU A 102 4.07 -6.12 0.78
N THR A 103 5.30 -5.78 0.39
CA THR A 103 6.12 -4.79 1.09
C THR A 103 6.53 -3.67 0.15
N ALA A 104 6.39 -2.43 0.63
CA ALA A 104 6.89 -1.21 0.02
C ALA A 104 7.85 -0.50 0.97
N TYR A 105 8.51 0.55 0.47
CA TYR A 105 9.43 1.37 1.26
C TYR A 105 9.06 2.85 1.21
N LEU A 106 9.39 3.57 2.27
CA LEU A 106 9.34 5.03 2.32
C LEU A 106 10.77 5.58 2.28
N TYR A 107 11.09 6.37 1.25
CA TYR A 107 12.34 7.11 1.18
C TYR A 107 12.08 8.60 1.32
N VAL A 108 12.82 9.24 2.23
CA VAL A 108 12.63 10.66 2.59
C VAL A 108 13.87 11.46 2.22
N GLN A 109 13.66 12.62 1.59
CA GLN A 109 14.69 13.59 1.21
C GLN A 109 14.56 14.89 2.01
N GLY A 110 15.69 15.55 2.31
CA GLY A 110 15.76 16.81 3.06
C GLY A 110 16.45 16.71 4.41
#